data_AF-A0A0A9CR22-F1
#
_entry.id   AF-A0A0A9CR22-F1
#
_cell.length_a   1.000
_cell.length_b   1.000
_cell.length_c   1.000
_cell.angle_alpha   90.00
_cell.angle_beta   90.00
_cell.angle_gamma   90.00
#
_symmetry.space_group_name_H-M   'P 1'
#
loop_
_entity.id
_entity.type
_entity.pdbx_description
1 polymer ?
#
loop_
_entity_poly.entity_id
_entity_poly.type
_entity_poly.pdbx_seq_one_letter_code
_entity_poly.pdbx_strand_id
1 'polypeptide(L)'
;MAGYLNKYGLISWFSETVVKFVGSLGLSWQLSFGVLVLLYFYSHYFFASGAAHIGAMFTAFLSVASALGTPSLFAAMVLSFLSNIMGGLTHYGIGSAPVFYGAGYVPLAQWWGYGFVISVVNIIIWLGVGGFWWKMIGLW
;
A
#
# COMPACT_ATOMS: atom_id res chain seq x y z
N MET A 1 -13.76 11.29 -5.74
CA MET A 1 -12.44 11.65 -5.18
C MET A 1 -11.30 11.33 -6.16
N ALA A 2 -11.08 10.06 -6.54
CA ALA A 2 -10.10 9.62 -7.55
C ALA A 2 -10.04 10.50 -8.82
N GLY A 3 -11.20 10.71 -9.45
CA GLY A 3 -11.33 11.52 -10.65
C GLY A 3 -10.96 13.00 -10.45
N TYR A 4 -11.17 13.55 -9.25
CA TYR A 4 -10.76 14.93 -8.93
C TYR A 4 -9.25 15.02 -8.68
N LEU A 5 -8.66 14.05 -7.97
CA LEU A 5 -7.21 14.00 -7.79
C LEU A 5 -6.47 13.86 -9.13
N ASN A 6 -7.03 13.09 -10.06
CA ASN A 6 -6.53 13.02 -11.42
C ASN A 6 -6.74 14.34 -12.18
N LYS A 7 -7.96 14.92 -12.13
CA LYS A 7 -8.32 16.18 -12.80
C LYS A 7 -7.47 17.36 -12.34
N TYR A 8 -7.13 17.44 -11.06
CA TYR A 8 -6.32 18.51 -10.49
C TYR A 8 -4.81 18.23 -10.53
N GLY A 9 -4.39 17.18 -11.24
CA GLY A 9 -2.98 16.92 -11.53
C GLY A 9 -2.17 16.32 -10.37
N LEU A 10 -2.79 15.97 -9.23
CA LEU A 10 -2.09 15.35 -8.10
C LEU A 10 -1.46 14.01 -8.51
N ILE A 11 -2.16 13.22 -9.32
CA ILE A 11 -1.66 11.92 -9.81
C ILE A 11 -0.43 12.13 -10.72
N SER A 12 -0.46 13.12 -11.60
CA SER A 12 0.67 13.45 -12.49
C SER A 12 1.86 13.98 -11.70
N TRP A 13 1.62 14.93 -10.79
CA TRP A 13 2.65 15.50 -9.92
C TRP A 13 3.30 14.44 -9.01
N PHE A 14 2.49 13.59 -8.39
CA PHE A 14 2.97 12.50 -7.54
C PHE A 14 3.78 11.52 -8.37
N SER A 15 3.29 11.17 -9.56
CA SER A 15 3.99 10.26 -10.45
C SER A 15 5.34 10.83 -10.88
N GLU A 16 5.39 12.06 -11.35
CA GLU A 16 6.64 12.69 -11.76
C GLU A 16 7.62 12.85 -10.58
N THR A 17 7.13 13.24 -9.41
CA THR A 17 7.97 13.49 -8.24
C THR A 17 8.55 12.18 -7.70
N VAL A 18 7.71 11.16 -7.54
CA VAL A 18 8.14 9.86 -7.01
C VAL A 18 8.97 9.09 -8.04
N VAL A 19 8.61 9.12 -9.33
CA VAL A 19 9.46 8.52 -10.38
C VAL A 19 10.81 9.21 -10.46
N LYS A 20 10.87 10.55 -10.43
CA LYS A 20 12.16 11.28 -10.44
C LYS A 20 12.98 10.97 -9.20
N PHE A 21 12.37 10.98 -8.01
CA PHE A 21 13.07 10.68 -6.77
C PHE A 21 13.58 9.23 -6.74
N VAL A 22 12.70 8.25 -6.92
CA VAL A 22 13.06 6.83 -6.86
C VAL A 22 13.98 6.43 -8.02
N GLY A 23 13.74 6.96 -9.22
CA GLY A 23 14.60 6.76 -10.38
C GLY A 23 16.00 7.36 -10.20
N SER A 24 16.13 8.48 -9.49
CA SER A 24 17.44 9.09 -9.18
C SER A 24 18.31 8.23 -8.25
N LEU A 25 17.69 7.30 -7.51
CA LEU A 25 18.42 6.38 -6.63
C LEU A 25 19.15 5.26 -7.40
N GLY A 26 18.92 5.13 -8.72
CA GLY A 26 19.55 4.10 -9.54
C GLY A 26 19.19 2.66 -9.13
N LEU A 27 18.07 2.50 -8.43
CA LEU A 27 17.63 1.23 -7.86
C LEU A 27 17.06 0.31 -8.95
N SER A 28 17.22 -1.00 -8.74
CA SER A 28 16.46 -1.98 -9.53
C SER A 28 14.96 -1.80 -9.31
N TRP A 29 14.14 -2.23 -10.27
CA TRP A 29 12.69 -2.11 -10.16
C TRP A 29 12.15 -2.81 -8.90
N GLN A 30 12.77 -3.90 -8.44
CA GLN A 30 12.35 -4.61 -7.23
C GLN A 30 12.49 -3.75 -5.97
N LEU A 31 13.62 -3.06 -5.82
CA LEU A 31 13.86 -2.17 -4.69
C LEU A 31 12.95 -0.94 -4.75
N SER A 32 12.83 -0.35 -5.94
CA SER A 32 11.91 0.76 -6.22
C SER A 32 10.47 0.41 -5.87
N PHE A 33 10.03 -0.78 -6.27
CA PHE A 33 8.70 -1.30 -5.98
C PHE A 33 8.50 -1.57 -4.49
N GLY A 34 9.51 -2.10 -3.81
CA GLY A 34 9.48 -2.26 -2.35
C GLY A 34 9.24 -0.93 -1.61
N VAL A 35 9.93 0.14 -2.01
CA VAL A 35 9.73 1.48 -1.44
C VAL A 35 8.30 1.98 -1.70
N LEU A 36 7.79 1.83 -2.93
CA LEU A 36 6.42 2.21 -3.27
C LEU A 36 5.38 1.46 -2.45
N VAL A 37 5.56 0.15 -2.25
CA VAL A 37 4.68 -0.68 -1.45
C VAL A 37 4.61 -0.17 -0.02
N LEU A 38 5.75 0.14 0.60
CA LEU A 38 5.79 0.67 1.96
C LEU A 38 5.08 2.04 2.06
N LEU A 39 5.32 2.92 1.09
CA LEU A 39 4.65 4.23 1.01
C LEU A 39 3.14 4.08 0.85
N TYR A 40 2.68 3.18 -0.03
CA TYR A 40 1.26 2.90 -0.26
C TYR A 40 0.59 2.35 1.01
N PHE A 41 1.24 1.39 1.65
CA PHE A 41 0.68 0.68 2.80
C PHE A 41 0.58 1.59 4.02
N TYR A 42 1.66 2.30 4.35
CA TYR A 42 1.71 3.13 5.55
C TYR A 42 1.06 4.49 5.39
N SER A 43 0.76 4.96 4.17
CA SER A 43 -0.09 6.14 4.01
C SER A 43 -1.50 5.91 4.56
N HIS A 44 -1.93 4.65 4.76
CA HIS A 44 -3.23 4.33 5.34
C HIS A 44 -3.38 4.79 6.80
N TYR A 45 -2.29 5.09 7.51
CA TYR A 45 -2.37 5.79 8.81
C TYR A 45 -3.15 7.11 8.70
N PHE A 46 -3.16 7.76 7.53
CA PHE A 46 -3.85 9.02 7.28
C PHE A 46 -5.29 8.85 6.74
N PHE A 47 -5.77 7.62 6.59
CA PHE A 47 -7.10 7.34 6.03
C PHE A 47 -7.97 6.54 7.00
N ALA A 48 -9.20 7.00 7.21
CA ALA A 48 -10.22 6.28 7.98
C ALA A 48 -11.03 5.27 7.15
N SER A 49 -10.73 5.12 5.86
CA SER A 49 -11.48 4.24 4.95
C SER A 49 -10.58 3.65 3.89
N GLY A 50 -10.57 2.31 3.80
CA GLY A 50 -9.86 1.58 2.74
C GLY A 50 -10.37 1.96 1.34
N ALA A 51 -11.69 2.12 1.17
CA ALA A 51 -12.24 2.55 -0.12
C ALA A 51 -11.77 3.96 -0.52
N ALA A 52 -11.65 4.88 0.45
CA ALA A 52 -11.14 6.22 0.21
C ALA A 52 -9.65 6.21 -0.16
N HIS A 53 -8.85 5.40 0.55
CA HIS A 53 -7.42 5.21 0.27
C HIS A 53 -7.21 4.61 -1.13
N ILE A 54 -7.86 3.50 -1.45
CA ILE A 54 -7.80 2.84 -2.77
C ILE A 54 -8.21 3.84 -3.86
N GLY A 55 -9.34 4.53 -3.68
CA GLY A 55 -9.82 5.51 -4.64
C GLY A 55 -8.83 6.67 -4.83
N ALA A 56 -8.08 7.06 -3.80
CA ALA A 56 -7.13 8.16 -3.91
C ALA A 56 -5.77 7.76 -4.49
N MET A 57 -5.27 6.57 -4.13
CA MET A 57 -3.85 6.23 -4.27
C MET A 57 -3.58 5.08 -5.23
N PHE A 58 -4.50 4.13 -5.40
CA PHE A 58 -4.22 2.87 -6.09
C PHE A 58 -3.73 3.08 -7.53
N THR A 59 -4.45 3.89 -8.32
CA THR A 59 -4.10 4.14 -9.73
C THR A 59 -2.80 4.92 -9.88
N ALA A 60 -2.53 5.87 -8.97
CA ALA A 60 -1.29 6.63 -8.95
C ALA A 60 -0.09 5.71 -8.73
N PHE A 61 -0.15 4.89 -7.69
CA PHE A 61 0.95 3.98 -7.33
C PHE A 61 1.16 2.89 -8.37
N LEU A 62 0.08 2.35 -8.95
CA LEU A 62 0.19 1.40 -10.05
C LEU A 62 0.89 2.01 -11.27
N SER A 63 0.51 3.24 -11.65
CA SER A 63 1.15 3.97 -12.76
C SER A 63 2.65 4.16 -12.52
N VAL A 64 3.03 4.60 -11.32
CA VAL A 64 4.43 4.78 -10.93
C VAL A 64 5.20 3.46 -10.91
N ALA A 65 4.62 2.40 -10.35
CA ALA A 65 5.26 1.08 -10.32
C ALA A 65 5.56 0.56 -11.74
N SER A 66 4.60 0.70 -12.65
CA SER A 66 4.78 0.35 -14.07
C SER A 66 5.85 1.20 -14.73
N ALA A 67 5.88 2.52 -14.48
CA ALA A 67 6.90 3.42 -15.02
C ALA A 67 8.32 3.11 -14.54
N LEU A 68 8.45 2.54 -13.33
CA LEU A 68 9.72 2.09 -12.76
C LEU A 68 10.12 0.67 -13.23
N GLY A 69 9.35 0.05 -14.13
CA GLY A 69 9.66 -1.25 -14.73
C GLY A 69 9.10 -2.47 -13.97
N THR A 70 8.22 -2.26 -13.00
CA THR A 70 7.53 -3.38 -12.32
C THR A 70 6.49 -3.99 -13.28
N PRO A 71 6.41 -5.33 -13.42
CA PRO A 71 5.34 -5.97 -14.18
C PRO A 71 3.96 -5.53 -13.65
N SER A 72 3.15 -4.90 -14.50
CA SER A 72 1.92 -4.20 -14.08
C SER A 72 0.89 -5.12 -13.41
N LEU A 73 0.78 -6.37 -13.87
CA LEU A 73 -0.11 -7.36 -13.25
C LEU A 73 0.32 -7.67 -11.81
N PHE A 74 1.61 -7.91 -11.60
CA PHE A 74 2.18 -8.16 -10.27
C PHE A 74 2.01 -6.94 -9.35
N ALA A 75 2.28 -5.74 -9.85
CA ALA A 75 2.05 -4.51 -9.10
C ALA A 75 0.59 -4.37 -8.67
N ALA A 76 -0.36 -4.58 -9.59
CA ALA A 76 -1.79 -4.51 -9.31
C ALA A 76 -2.22 -5.55 -8.27
N MET A 77 -1.72 -6.79 -8.37
CA MET A 77 -2.00 -7.84 -7.40
C MET A 77 -1.51 -7.46 -6.00
N VAL A 78 -0.23 -7.08 -5.87
CA VAL A 78 0.36 -6.68 -4.60
C VAL A 78 -0.40 -5.52 -3.97
N LEU A 79 -0.64 -4.44 -4.72
CA LEU A 79 -1.39 -3.29 -4.22
C LEU A 79 -2.80 -3.68 -3.78
N SER A 80 -3.44 -4.62 -4.47
CA SER A 80 -4.78 -5.13 -4.10
C SER A 80 -4.75 -5.89 -2.77
N PHE A 81 -3.77 -6.77 -2.56
CA PHE A 81 -3.64 -7.49 -1.28
C PHE A 81 -3.31 -6.54 -0.12
N LEU A 82 -2.40 -5.61 -0.34
CA LEU A 82 -2.05 -4.57 0.64
C LEU A 82 -3.26 -3.73 1.06
N SER A 83 -4.14 -3.42 0.10
CA SER A 83 -5.37 -2.67 0.35
C SER A 83 -6.36 -3.36 1.30
N ASN A 84 -6.23 -4.68 1.47
CA ASN A 84 -7.03 -5.43 2.43
C ASN A 84 -6.35 -5.44 3.81
N ILE A 85 -5.05 -5.76 3.85
CA ILE A 85 -4.35 -5.98 5.12
C ILE A 85 -3.95 -4.67 5.84
N MET A 86 -3.95 -3.52 5.14
CA MET A 86 -3.71 -2.20 5.77
C MET A 86 -4.79 -1.80 6.77
N GLY A 87 -5.98 -2.39 6.71
CA GLY A 87 -7.06 -2.16 7.66
C GLY A 87 -6.69 -2.50 9.11
N GLY A 88 -5.66 -3.33 9.33
CA GLY A 88 -5.17 -3.71 10.66
C GLY A 88 -4.24 -2.70 11.34
N LEU A 89 -3.86 -1.60 10.68
CA LEU A 89 -2.88 -0.64 11.21
C LEU A 89 -3.42 0.19 12.37
N THR A 90 -4.65 0.68 12.24
CA THR A 90 -5.25 1.63 13.17
C THR A 90 -6.63 1.16 13.60
N HIS A 91 -7.08 1.62 14.77
CA HIS A 91 -8.43 1.39 15.28
C HIS A 91 -9.56 1.95 14.39
N TYR A 92 -9.23 2.74 13.36
CA TYR A 92 -10.16 3.26 12.36
C TYR A 92 -9.85 2.79 10.94
N GLY A 93 -8.90 1.86 10.75
CA GLY A 93 -8.40 1.50 9.42
C GLY A 93 -9.43 0.79 8.53
N ILE A 94 -10.43 0.16 9.15
CA ILE A 94 -11.54 -0.52 8.47
C ILE A 94 -12.81 -0.38 9.30
N GLY A 95 -13.99 -0.53 8.70
CA GLY A 95 -15.28 -0.31 9.36
C GLY A 95 -15.53 -1.17 10.61
N SER A 96 -14.92 -2.36 10.70
CA SER A 96 -15.03 -3.22 11.89
C SER A 96 -14.11 -2.79 13.03
N ALA A 97 -13.00 -2.08 12.76
CA ALA A 97 -12.01 -1.74 13.78
C ALA A 97 -12.56 -0.81 14.88
N PRO A 98 -13.35 0.23 14.59
CA PRO A 98 -13.97 1.06 15.63
C PRO A 98 -14.91 0.29 16.54
N VAL A 99 -15.61 -0.72 16.00
CA VAL A 99 -16.54 -1.57 16.78
C VAL A 99 -15.76 -2.40 17.79
N PHE A 100 -14.66 -3.03 17.37
CA PHE A 100 -13.80 -3.80 18.27
C PHE A 100 -13.06 -2.93 19.28
N TYR A 101 -12.53 -1.79 18.85
CA TYR A 101 -11.85 -0.85 19.73
C TYR A 101 -12.82 -0.25 20.77
N GLY A 102 -14.05 0.06 20.36
CA GLY A 102 -15.10 0.58 21.24
C GLY A 102 -15.54 -0.37 22.35
N ALA A 103 -15.20 -1.66 22.28
CA ALA A 103 -15.43 -2.61 23.37
C ALA A 103 -14.52 -2.38 24.59
N GLY A 104 -13.46 -1.58 24.47
CA GLY A 104 -12.64 -1.12 25.60
C GLY A 104 -11.62 -2.14 26.12
N TYR A 105 -11.46 -3.31 25.48
CA TYR A 105 -10.52 -4.35 25.92
C TYR A 105 -9.05 -4.04 25.61
N VAL A 106 -8.76 -3.26 24.57
CA VAL A 106 -7.40 -3.03 24.07
C VAL A 106 -7.06 -1.54 24.12
N PRO A 107 -6.04 -1.12 24.88
CA PRO A 107 -5.56 0.27 24.89
C PRO A 107 -5.05 0.72 23.51
N LEU A 108 -5.21 2.01 23.19
CA LEU A 108 -4.81 2.59 21.89
C LEU A 108 -3.35 2.28 21.51
N ALA A 109 -2.42 2.47 22.45
CA ALA A 109 -1.00 2.24 22.21
C ALA A 109 -0.71 0.77 21.87
N GLN A 110 -1.41 -0.17 22.51
CA GLN A 110 -1.27 -1.60 22.22
C GLN A 110 -1.88 -1.94 20.85
N TRP A 111 -3.05 -1.38 20.52
CA TRP A 111 -3.66 -1.57 19.21
C TRP A 111 -2.71 -1.18 18.08
N TRP A 112 -2.12 0.01 18.17
CA TRP A 112 -1.22 0.52 17.15
C TRP A 112 0.12 -0.22 17.14
N GLY A 113 0.65 -0.57 18.30
CA GLY A 113 1.87 -1.38 18.41
C GLY A 113 1.71 -2.75 17.76
N TYR A 114 0.64 -3.48 18.07
CA TYR A 114 0.34 -4.76 17.43
C TYR A 114 0.02 -4.59 15.96
N GLY A 115 -0.73 -3.55 15.56
CA GLY A 115 -1.02 -3.24 14.17
C GLY A 115 0.25 -3.08 13.32
N PHE A 116 1.26 -2.38 13.85
CA PHE A 116 2.56 -2.23 13.20
C PHE A 116 3.36 -3.55 13.12
N VAL A 117 3.40 -4.33 14.20
CA VAL A 117 4.09 -5.63 14.18
C VAL A 117 3.45 -6.57 13.15
N ILE A 118 2.11 -6.64 13.15
CA ILE A 118 1.34 -7.48 12.23
C ILE A 118 1.47 -6.98 10.79
N SER A 119 1.61 -5.67 10.53
CA SER A 119 1.86 -5.18 9.17
C SER A 119 3.20 -5.66 8.62
N VAL A 120 4.26 -5.62 9.42
CA VAL A 120 5.59 -6.11 9.00
C VAL A 120 5.52 -7.60 8.66
N VAL A 121 4.89 -8.41 9.50
CA VAL A 121 4.70 -9.85 9.26
C VAL A 121 3.94 -10.09 7.97
N ASN A 122 2.82 -9.38 7.77
CA ASN A 122 2.01 -9.51 6.55
C ASN A 122 2.78 -9.12 5.29
N ILE A 123 3.52 -8.01 5.31
CA ILE A 123 4.32 -7.56 4.16
C ILE A 123 5.37 -8.61 3.79
N ILE A 124 6.05 -9.20 4.78
CA ILE A 124 7.04 -10.26 4.55
C ILE A 124 6.37 -11.50 3.92
N ILE A 125 5.22 -11.92 4.44
CA ILE A 125 4.50 -13.09 3.90
C ILE A 125 4.06 -12.84 2.45
N TRP A 126 3.40 -11.70 2.18
CA TRP A 126 2.83 -11.42 0.87
C TRP A 126 3.87 -11.08 -0.19
N LEU A 127 4.89 -10.27 0.13
CA LEU A 127 5.95 -9.95 -0.83
C LEU A 127 7.00 -11.04 -0.95
N GLY A 128 7.32 -11.72 0.15
CA GLY A 128 8.31 -12.80 0.18
C GLY A 128 7.72 -14.10 -0.36
N VAL A 129 6.88 -14.76 0.44
CA VAL A 129 6.30 -16.06 0.10
C VAL A 129 5.33 -15.94 -1.08
N GLY A 130 4.44 -14.94 -1.05
CA GLY A 130 3.50 -14.68 -2.14
C GLY A 130 4.20 -14.28 -3.44
N GLY A 131 5.17 -13.36 -3.37
CA GLY A 131 5.98 -12.97 -4.52
C GLY A 131 6.71 -14.15 -5.16
N PHE A 132 7.34 -15.02 -4.36
CA PHE A 132 7.98 -16.23 -4.84
C PHE A 132 6.98 -17.20 -5.48
N TRP A 133 5.84 -17.44 -4.83
CA TRP A 133 4.78 -18.30 -5.37
C TRP A 133 4.27 -17.81 -6.72
N TRP A 134 3.98 -16.52 -6.86
CA TRP A 134 3.50 -15.94 -8.12
C TRP A 134 4.52 -16.02 -9.24
N LYS A 135 5.81 -15.93 -8.92
CA LYS A 135 6.88 -16.18 -9.89
C LYS A 135 6.89 -17.63 -10.36
N MET A 136 6.73 -18.59 -9.44
CA MET A 136 6.71 -20.02 -9.77
C MET A 136 5.57 -20.42 -10.69
N ILE A 137 4.41 -19.77 -10.58
CA ILE A 137 3.25 -20.00 -11.45
C ILE A 137 3.21 -19.07 -12.69
N GLY A 138 4.27 -18.30 -12.94
CA GLY A 138 4.44 -17.49 -14.15
C GLY A 138 3.62 -16.20 -14.19
N LEU A 139 3.26 -15.64 -13.04
CA LEU A 139 2.52 -14.36 -12.96
C LEU A 139 3.43 -13.12 -12.99
N TRP A 140 4.76 -13.30 -12.87
CA TRP A 140 5.79 -12.29 -13.14
C TRP A 140 7.20 -12.88 -13.23
#